data_AF-A0AAD0WYL8-F1
#
_entry.id   AF-A0AAD0WYL8-F1
#
_cell.length_a   1.000
_cell.length_b   1.000
_cell.length_c   1.000
_cell.angle_alpha   90.00
_cell.angle_beta   90.00
_cell.angle_gamma   90.00
#
_symmetry.space_group_name_H-M   'P 1'
#
loop_
_entity.id
_entity.type
_entity.pdbx_description
1 polymer ?
#
loop_
_entity_poly.entity_id
_entity_poly.type
_entity_poly.pdbx_seq_one_letter_code
_entity_poly.pdbx_strand_id
1 'polypeptide(L)' 'MKELNKTHSKKRLIKKCHMCGHMHDTATEVQKCHSCKKSFLPSNYFNKIHASNSQEFRMLFSEVNDLHEEDVIKGITVIW' A
#
# COMPACT_ATOMS: atom_id res chain seq x y z
N MET A 1 -34.43 -15.50 -14.66
CA MET A 1 -33.38 -15.57 -13.61
C MET A 1 -32.63 -14.24 -13.63
N LYS A 2 -32.62 -13.48 -12.54
CA LYS A 2 -31.89 -12.20 -12.48
C LYS A 2 -30.43 -12.51 -12.16
N GLU A 3 -29.53 -12.21 -13.09
CA GLU A 3 -28.09 -12.31 -12.86
C GLU A 3 -27.69 -11.24 -11.82
N LEU A 4 -27.27 -11.71 -10.64
CA LEU A 4 -26.62 -10.86 -9.65
C LEU A 4 -25.25 -10.50 -10.20
N ASN A 5 -25.14 -9.32 -10.82
CA ASN A 5 -23.86 -8.67 -11.05
C ASN A 5 -23.13 -8.58 -9.71
N LYS A 6 -22.20 -9.50 -9.45
CA LYS A 6 -21.21 -9.34 -8.38
C LYS A 6 -20.40 -8.11 -8.74
N THR A 7 -20.76 -6.97 -8.15
CA THR A 7 -19.86 -5.82 -8.08
C THR A 7 -18.60 -6.31 -7.38
N HIS A 8 -17.56 -6.63 -8.15
CA HIS A 8 -16.25 -6.93 -7.59
C HIS A 8 -15.84 -5.71 -6.76
N SER A 9 -15.82 -5.87 -5.44
CA SER A 9 -15.29 -4.84 -4.54
C SER A 9 -13.88 -4.51 -5.01
N LYS A 10 -13.61 -3.24 -5.29
CA LYS A 10 -12.26 -2.81 -5.67
C LYS A 10 -11.32 -3.13 -4.51
N LYS A 11 -10.23 -3.86 -4.76
CA LYS A 11 -9.20 -4.14 -3.74
C LYS A 11 -8.75 -2.83 -3.08
N ARG A 12 -8.51 -2.87 -1.78
CA ARG A 12 -8.06 -1.74 -0.96
C ARG A 12 -6.84 -2.13 -0.15
N LEU A 13 -5.97 -1.17 0.07
CA LEU A 13 -4.82 -1.31 0.95
C LEU A 13 -5.12 -0.53 2.23
N ILE A 14 -5.22 -1.25 3.34
CA ILE A 14 -5.36 -0.63 4.65
C ILE A 14 -4.00 -0.72 5.37
N LYS A 15 -3.43 0.43 5.74
CA LYS A 15 -2.10 0.52 6.37
C LYS A 15 -2.13 1.37 7.63
N LYS A 16 -1.71 0.79 8.76
CA LYS A 16 -1.54 1.48 10.03
C LYS A 16 -0.18 2.17 10.10
N CYS A 17 -0.15 3.43 10.51
CA CYS A 17 1.11 4.11 10.80
C CYS A 17 1.75 3.52 12.08
N HIS A 18 2.98 2.99 11.96
CA HIS A 18 3.72 2.44 13.11
C HIS A 18 4.11 3.49 14.16
N MET A 19 4.12 4.79 13.81
CA MET A 19 4.49 5.87 14.74
C MET A 19 3.29 6.44 15.49
N CYS A 20 2.19 6.73 14.80
CA CYS A 20 1.04 7.45 15.38
C CYS A 20 -0.26 6.64 15.36
N GLY A 21 -0.28 5.44 14.79
CA GLY A 21 -1.45 4.57 14.73
C GLY A 21 -2.53 4.98 13.72
N HIS A 22 -2.39 6.11 13.01
CA HIS A 22 -3.35 6.52 11.98
C HIS A 22 -3.53 5.45 10.89
N MET A 23 -4.78 5.20 10.49
CA MET A 23 -5.14 4.21 9.48
C MET A 23 -5.29 4.89 8.12
N HIS A 24 -4.58 4.36 7.14
CA HIS A 24 -4.71 4.73 5.74
C HIS A 24 -5.55 3.70 5.02
N ASP A 25 -6.48 4.14 4.18
CA ASP A 25 -7.27 3.28 3.30
C ASP A 25 -7.18 3.82 1.87
N THR A 26 -6.39 3.16 1.02
CA THR A 26 -5.99 3.67 -0.29
C THR A 26 -5.96 2.56 -1.36
N ALA A 27 -5.93 2.94 -2.64
CA ALA A 27 -5.73 2.00 -3.75
C ALA A 27 -4.24 1.79 -4.07
N THR A 28 -3.36 2.64 -3.54
CA THR A 28 -1.91 2.61 -3.77
C THR A 28 -1.18 2.75 -2.44
N GLU A 29 0.06 2.27 -2.36
CA GLU A 29 0.84 2.42 -1.16
C GLU A 29 1.07 3.89 -0.78
N VAL A 30 0.79 4.22 0.48
CA VAL A 30 1.06 5.56 1.00
C VAL A 30 2.56 5.76 1.22
N GLN A 31 3.09 6.89 0.73
CA GLN A 31 4.51 7.25 0.87
C GLN A 31 4.82 7.87 2.24
N LYS A 32 3.86 8.61 2.80
CA LYS A 32 3.99 9.29 4.10
C LYS A 32 2.67 9.24 4.85
N CYS A 33 2.76 9.27 6.18
CA CYS A 33 1.57 9.41 7.01
C CYS A 33 0.96 10.82 6.87
N HIS A 34 -0.34 10.93 6.64
CA HIS A 34 -1.02 12.23 6.54
C HIS A 34 -1.08 12.94 7.89
N SER A 35 -1.12 12.17 8.98
CA SER A 35 -1.16 12.66 10.36
C SER A 35 0.24 13.10 10.84
N CYS A 36 1.19 12.18 11.04
CA CYS A 36 2.49 12.50 11.63
C CYS A 36 3.62 12.79 10.63
N LYS A 37 3.33 12.78 9.32
CA LYS A 37 4.29 13.04 8.22
C LYS A 37 5.47 12.07 8.11
N LYS A 38 5.52 11.02 8.94
CA LYS A 38 6.53 9.96 8.87
C LYS A 38 6.51 9.30 7.49
N SER A 39 7.68 9.17 6.87
CA SER A 39 7.85 8.40 5.63
C SER A 39 7.73 6.90 5.86
N PHE A 40 7.12 6.23 4.90
CA PHE A 40 7.06 4.78 4.83
C PHE A 40 8.06 4.25 3.81
N LEU A 41 8.50 3.01 4.02
CA LEU A 41 9.15 2.24 2.98
C LEU A 41 8.07 1.55 2.12
N PRO A 42 8.29 1.44 0.80
CA PRO A 42 7.49 0.56 -0.06
C PRO A 42 7.58 -0.89 0.42
N SER A 43 6.51 -1.67 0.27
CA SER A 43 6.46 -3.10 0.64
C SER A 43 7.61 -3.91 0.02
N ASN A 44 7.93 -3.64 -1.25
CA ASN A 44 9.00 -4.32 -1.99
C ASN A 44 10.30 -3.52 -2.08
N TYR A 45 10.64 -2.76 -1.02
CA TYR A 45 11.81 -1.88 -1.01
C TYR A 45 13.10 -2.61 -1.42
N PHE A 46 13.42 -3.76 -0.82
CA PHE A 46 14.67 -4.50 -1.07
C PHE A 46 14.84 -4.96 -2.52
N ASN A 47 13.74 -5.33 -3.17
CA ASN A 47 13.73 -5.73 -4.59
C ASN A 47 13.82 -4.52 -5.55
N LYS A 48 13.67 -3.30 -5.02
CA LYS A 48 13.47 -2.06 -5.76
C LYS A 48 14.53 -0.97 -5.44
N ILE A 49 15.58 -1.29 -4.68
CA ILE A 49 16.55 -0.30 -4.17
C ILE A 49 17.49 0.31 -5.22
N HIS A 50 17.42 -0.12 -6.49
CA HIS A 50 18.25 0.43 -7.56
C HIS A 50 17.84 1.86 -8.01
N ALA A 51 16.83 2.45 -7.35
CA ALA A 51 16.43 3.84 -7.57
C ALA A 51 17.58 4.79 -7.16
N SER A 52 18.21 5.38 -8.17
CA SER A 52 19.37 6.27 -8.05
C SER A 52 18.98 7.71 -7.75
N ASN A 53 17.69 8.06 -7.88
CA ASN A 53 17.17 9.41 -7.63
C ASN A 53 15.78 9.41 -6.98
N SER A 54 15.36 10.60 -6.52
CA SER A 54 14.09 10.79 -5.80
C SER A 54 12.83 10.54 -6.65
N GLN A 55 12.94 10.63 -7.97
CA GLN A 55 11.82 10.36 -8.89
C GLN A 55 11.61 8.85 -9.03
N GLU A 56 12.70 8.10 -9.20
CA GLU A 56 12.70 6.63 -9.19
C GLU A 56 12.19 6.06 -7.88
N PHE A 57 12.53 6.68 -6.74
CA PHE A 57 12.02 6.25 -5.43
C PHE A 57 10.47 6.32 -5.34
N ARG A 58 9.84 7.33 -5.95
CA ARG A 58 8.37 7.47 -5.92
C ARG A 58 7.68 6.36 -6.73
N MET A 59 8.35 5.83 -7.75
CA MET A 59 7.83 4.75 -8.59
C MET A 59 7.90 3.38 -7.90
N LEU A 60 8.48 3.30 -6.70
CA LEU A 60 8.60 2.03 -5.97
C LEU A 60 7.32 1.62 -5.23
N PHE A 61 6.40 2.56 -5.03
CA PHE A 61 5.13 2.35 -4.33
C PHE A 61 4.10 1.75 -5.29
N SER A 62 3.64 0.53 -4.98
CA SER A 62 2.79 -0.25 -5.86
C SER A 62 1.31 0.11 -5.73
N GLU A 63 0.55 -0.17 -6.79
CA GLU A 63 -0.91 -0.28 -6.68
C GLU A 63 -1.30 -1.56 -5.93
N VAL A 64 -2.46 -1.57 -5.29
CA VAL A 64 -2.95 -2.72 -4.52
C VAL A 64 -3.13 -3.98 -5.38
N ASN A 65 -3.34 -3.82 -6.70
CA ASN A 65 -3.48 -4.96 -7.61
C ASN A 65 -2.14 -5.67 -7.88
N ASP A 66 -1.02 -4.98 -7.70
CA ASP A 66 0.33 -5.50 -7.90
C ASP A 66 0.96 -6.04 -6.61
N LEU A 67 0.24 -5.93 -5.48
CA LEU A 67 0.67 -6.42 -4.18
C LEU A 67 0.03 -7.78 -3.87
N HIS A 68 0.85 -8.68 -3.35
CA HIS A 68 0.44 -9.96 -2.80
C HIS A 68 0.50 -9.92 -1.27
N GLU A 69 -0.20 -10.84 -0.60
CA GLU A 69 -0.23 -10.88 0.87
C GLU A 69 1.15 -11.12 1.51
N GLU A 70 2.06 -11.75 0.78
CA GLU A 70 3.45 -11.98 1.17
C GLU A 70 4.33 -10.73 1.11
N ASP A 71 3.96 -9.75 0.27
CA ASP A 71 4.66 -8.47 0.16
C ASP A 71 4.38 -7.56 1.38
N VAL A 72 3.28 -7.79 2.10
CA VAL A 72 2.81 -6.88 3.15
C VAL A 72 3.15 -7.36 4.55
N ILE A 73 3.48 -6.41 5.43
CA ILE A 73 3.70 -6.69 6.86
C ILE A 73 2.36 -6.94 7.55
N LYS A 74 2.09 -8.20 7.88
CA LYS A 74 0.89 -8.62 8.62
C LYS A 74 0.77 -7.86 9.95
N GLY A 75 -0.46 -7.52 10.33
CA GLY A 75 -0.76 -6.74 11.54
C GLY A 75 -0.51 -5.24 11.41
N ILE A 76 0.21 -4.79 10.38
CA ILE A 76 0.37 -3.36 10.04
C ILE A 76 -0.41 -3.02 8.77
N THR A 77 -0.35 -3.90 7.78
CA THR A 77 -0.96 -3.72 6.46
C THR A 77 -1.86 -4.92 6.14
N VAL A 78 -3.00 -4.66 5.52
CA VAL A 78 -3.90 -5.67 4.97
C VAL A 78 -4.37 -5.25 3.58
N ILE A 79 -4.46 -6.23 2.69
CA ILE A 79 -5.12 -6.10 1.39
C ILE A 79 -6.56 -6.61 1.59
N TRP A 80 -7.55 -5.78 1.32
CA TRP A 80 -8.96 -6.05 1.53
C TRP A 80 -9.75 -6.05 0.22
#